data_AF-A0A7C0TZQ0-F1
#
_entry.id   AF-A0A7C0TZQ0-F1
#
_cell.length_a   1.000
_cell.length_b   1.000
_cell.length_c   1.000
_cell.angle_alpha   90.00
_cell.angle_beta   90.00
_cell.angle_gamma   90.00
#
_symmetry.space_group_name_H-M   'P 1'
#
loop_
_entity.id
_entity.type
_entity.pdbx_description
1 polymer ?
#
loop_
_entity_poly.entity_id
_entity_poly.type
_entity_poly.pdbx_seq_one_letter_code
_entity_poly.pdbx_strand_id
1 'polypeptide(L)'
;LIAIITTLSVISERSNIRRIIRKPVICEQRRNESEQAFNIRVDSERETRLVELAADVVKKYDLEAMILDGPLIPRFRGAHISAIRNLVEIGEKRRIPVAGFVKRPESGYLFRNQDPEFLDSAILSARLNAGECYPWPPKKILDERTGMEFQYTYLKTTSDRRILPFRIDFPNYLDDESCKRILEHMLAITDPLKGVPAIIMMADEEVKLSKKLMRDLYAECVASLMSKYPEKSWGVVMTRWGEFWL
;
A
#
# COMPACT_ATOMS: atom_id res chain seq x y z
N LEU A 1 -18.66 -13.83 -3.06
CA LEU A 1 -17.20 -13.70 -2.79
C LEU A 1 -16.96 -13.23 -1.35
N ILE A 2 -15.82 -13.63 -0.78
CA ILE A 2 -15.36 -13.22 0.55
C ILE A 2 -13.90 -12.81 0.45
N ALA A 3 -13.54 -11.72 1.12
CA ALA A 3 -12.17 -11.24 1.25
C ALA A 3 -11.80 -11.12 2.73
N ILE A 4 -10.56 -11.45 3.07
CA ILE A 4 -9.99 -11.27 4.41
C ILE A 4 -8.90 -10.20 4.31
N ILE A 5 -9.03 -9.14 5.08
CA ILE A 5 -8.11 -8.00 5.05
C ILE A 5 -7.41 -7.91 6.40
N THR A 6 -6.08 -7.95 6.39
CA THR A 6 -5.23 -7.61 7.55
C THR A 6 -4.23 -6.54 7.13
N THR A 7 -3.74 -5.78 8.12
CA THR A 7 -2.70 -4.76 7.90
C THR A 7 -1.59 -4.93 8.93
N LEU A 8 -0.37 -4.69 8.46
CA LEU A 8 0.84 -4.92 9.21
C LEU A 8 1.76 -3.71 9.08
N SER A 9 2.43 -3.37 10.17
CA SER A 9 3.51 -2.39 10.21
C SER A 9 4.75 -3.05 10.79
N VAL A 10 5.89 -2.80 10.15
CA VAL A 10 7.20 -3.20 10.61
C VAL A 10 7.93 -1.96 11.08
N ILE A 11 8.37 -1.96 12.34
CA ILE A 11 9.25 -0.93 12.89
C ILE A 11 10.63 -1.57 13.04
N SER A 12 11.63 -0.98 12.37
CA SER A 12 13.02 -1.43 12.42
C SER A 12 13.83 -0.48 13.29
N GLU A 13 14.37 -0.99 14.39
CA GLU A 13 15.23 -0.25 15.33
C GLU A 13 16.59 -0.93 15.41
N ARG A 14 17.60 -0.40 14.71
CA ARG A 14 18.95 -0.99 14.61
C ARG A 14 18.90 -2.47 14.18
N SER A 15 18.98 -3.41 15.14
CA SER A 15 18.94 -4.87 14.93
C SER A 15 17.62 -5.52 15.38
N ASN A 16 16.68 -4.76 15.93
CA ASN A 16 15.38 -5.25 16.39
C ASN A 16 14.27 -4.93 15.39
N ILE A 17 13.38 -5.90 15.18
CA ILE A 17 12.23 -5.77 14.29
C ILE A 17 10.97 -5.98 15.12
N ARG A 18 10.14 -4.94 15.21
CA ARG A 18 8.83 -5.01 15.85
C ARG A 18 7.72 -5.07 14.81
N ARG A 19 6.77 -5.98 15.02
CA ARG A 19 5.59 -6.16 14.17
C ARG A 19 4.35 -5.67 14.88
N ILE A 20 3.51 -4.93 14.18
CA ILE A 20 2.20 -4.50 14.64
C ILE A 20 1.19 -5.00 13.63
N ILE A 21 0.34 -5.93 14.04
CA ILE A 21 -0.65 -6.58 13.17
C ILE A 21 -2.03 -6.21 13.67
N ARG A 22 -2.89 -5.69 12.78
CA ARG A 22 -4.29 -5.46 13.12
C ARG A 22 -5.11 -6.73 12.96
N LYS A 23 -6.17 -6.83 13.77
CA LYS A 23 -7.16 -7.91 13.65
C LYS A 23 -7.73 -7.92 12.22
N PRO A 24 -7.81 -9.10 11.59
CA PRO A 24 -8.35 -9.20 10.25
C PRO A 24 -9.83 -8.83 10.23
N VAL A 25 -10.31 -8.33 9.09
CA VAL A 25 -11.72 -8.09 8.83
C VAL A 25 -12.16 -8.85 7.60
N ILE A 26 -13.36 -9.41 7.71
CA ILE A 26 -14.00 -10.19 6.66
C ILE A 26 -14.95 -9.27 5.90
N CYS A 27 -14.74 -9.17 4.61
CA CYS A 27 -15.62 -8.47 3.68
C CYS A 27 -16.41 -9.50 2.88
N GLU A 28 -17.74 -9.47 3.02
CA GLU A 28 -18.63 -10.31 2.24
C GLU A 28 -19.23 -9.52 1.08
N GLN A 29 -19.34 -10.14 -0.09
CA GLN A 29 -20.03 -9.57 -1.23
C GLN A 29 -21.52 -9.49 -0.96
N ARG A 30 -22.13 -8.33 -1.22
CA ARG A 30 -23.57 -8.13 -1.02
C ARG A 30 -24.36 -8.81 -2.14
N ARG A 31 -25.61 -9.21 -1.87
CA ARG A 31 -26.47 -9.94 -2.82
C ARG A 31 -26.58 -9.32 -4.21
N ASN A 32 -26.55 -7.99 -4.31
CA ASN A 32 -26.70 -7.24 -5.57
C ASN A 32 -25.41 -6.50 -5.98
N GLU A 33 -24.27 -6.87 -5.40
CA GLU A 33 -22.98 -6.25 -5.71
C GLU A 33 -22.26 -7.07 -6.78
N SER A 34 -21.87 -6.43 -7.89
CA SER A 34 -21.03 -7.10 -8.89
C SER A 34 -19.66 -7.44 -8.30
N GLU A 35 -18.98 -8.44 -8.88
CA GLU A 35 -17.63 -8.80 -8.49
C GLU A 35 -16.66 -7.61 -8.59
N GLN A 36 -16.77 -6.82 -9.66
CA GLN A 36 -15.96 -5.61 -9.83
C GLN A 36 -16.20 -4.60 -8.70
N ALA A 37 -17.47 -4.34 -8.34
CA ALA A 37 -17.79 -3.42 -7.25
C ALA A 37 -17.30 -3.95 -5.89
N PHE A 38 -17.39 -5.26 -5.67
CA PHE A 38 -16.84 -5.92 -4.50
C PHE A 38 -15.33 -5.75 -4.38
N ASN A 39 -14.58 -6.01 -5.47
CA ASN A 39 -13.13 -5.88 -5.49
C ASN A 39 -12.68 -4.43 -5.24
N ILE A 40 -13.34 -3.44 -5.86
CA ILE A 40 -13.08 -2.02 -5.60
C ILE A 40 -13.29 -1.66 -4.12
N ARG A 41 -14.37 -2.17 -3.51
CA ARG A 41 -14.66 -1.94 -2.09
C ARG A 41 -13.61 -2.59 -1.19
N VAL A 42 -13.18 -3.81 -1.50
CA VAL A 42 -12.12 -4.52 -0.77
C VAL A 42 -10.79 -3.77 -0.86
N ASP A 43 -10.41 -3.28 -2.04
CA ASP A 43 -9.19 -2.49 -2.22
C ASP A 43 -9.25 -1.17 -1.44
N SER A 44 -10.39 -0.48 -1.48
CA SER A 44 -10.63 0.74 -0.71
C SER A 44 -10.52 0.52 0.80
N GLU A 45 -11.11 -0.56 1.31
CA GLU A 45 -11.03 -0.94 2.72
C GLU A 45 -9.59 -1.30 3.12
N ARG A 46 -8.89 -2.08 2.28
CA ARG A 46 -7.49 -2.45 2.50
C ARG A 46 -6.59 -1.23 2.60
N GLU A 47 -6.70 -0.30 1.65
CA GLU A 47 -5.89 0.93 1.65
C GLU A 47 -6.25 1.85 2.81
N THR A 48 -7.53 2.00 3.15
CA THR A 48 -7.96 2.79 4.31
C THR A 48 -7.35 2.25 5.60
N ARG A 49 -7.44 0.94 5.84
CA ARG A 49 -6.87 0.31 7.04
C ARG A 49 -5.35 0.41 7.12
N LEU A 50 -4.66 0.39 5.98
CA LEU A 50 -3.21 0.53 5.94
C LEU A 50 -2.80 1.92 6.43
N VAL A 51 -3.49 2.95 5.92
CA VAL A 51 -3.27 4.35 6.32
C VAL A 51 -3.64 4.58 7.78
N GLU A 52 -4.76 4.03 8.26
CA GLU A 52 -5.13 4.11 9.68
C GLU A 52 -4.11 3.45 10.60
N LEU A 53 -3.58 2.28 10.21
CA LEU A 53 -2.52 1.64 10.97
C LEU A 53 -1.26 2.52 11.00
N ALA A 54 -0.87 3.10 9.86
CA ALA A 54 0.25 4.04 9.83
C ALA A 54 0.02 5.22 10.78
N ALA A 55 -1.19 5.80 10.80
CA ALA A 55 -1.54 6.91 11.69
C ALA A 55 -1.42 6.52 13.18
N ASP A 56 -1.91 5.33 13.56
CA ASP A 56 -1.75 4.82 14.93
C ASP A 56 -0.28 4.61 15.32
N VAL A 57 0.51 4.10 14.39
CA VAL A 57 1.94 3.85 14.61
C VAL A 57 2.70 5.17 14.76
N VAL A 58 2.48 6.14 13.88
CA VAL A 58 3.05 7.50 14.00
C VAL A 58 2.59 8.16 15.29
N LYS A 59 1.34 7.97 15.72
CA LYS A 59 0.83 8.54 16.98
C LYS A 59 1.51 7.94 18.22
N LYS A 60 1.84 6.65 18.19
CA LYS A 60 2.30 5.89 19.37
C LYS A 60 3.82 5.79 19.53
N TYR A 61 4.55 5.76 18.42
CA TYR A 61 5.99 5.51 18.42
C TYR A 61 6.78 6.72 17.96
N ASP A 62 7.99 6.89 18.47
CA ASP A 62 8.90 7.91 18.00
C ASP A 62 9.70 7.34 16.82
N LEU A 63 9.47 7.89 15.62
CA LEU A 63 9.98 7.33 14.37
C LEU A 63 10.83 8.37 13.66
N GLU A 64 11.91 7.92 13.01
CA GLU A 64 12.69 8.78 12.12
C GLU A 64 11.95 9.09 10.81
N ALA A 65 11.18 8.12 10.31
CA ALA A 65 10.29 8.26 9.16
C ALA A 65 9.24 7.13 9.15
N MET A 66 8.10 7.38 8.51
CA MET A 66 7.07 6.39 8.19
C MET A 66 6.99 6.23 6.66
N ILE A 67 7.16 5.01 6.16
CA ILE A 67 7.01 4.70 4.73
C ILE A 67 5.81 3.76 4.54
N LEU A 68 4.83 4.22 3.76
CA LEU A 68 3.66 3.45 3.39
C LEU A 68 3.93 2.65 2.11
N ASP A 69 3.63 1.35 2.07
CA ASP A 69 3.60 0.57 0.81
C ASP A 69 2.30 0.86 0.04
N GLY A 70 2.22 2.07 -0.50
CA GLY A 70 1.04 2.61 -1.15
C GLY A 70 1.13 4.12 -1.32
N PRO A 71 0.20 4.70 -2.08
CA PRO A 71 0.20 6.14 -2.36
C PRO A 71 -0.26 6.94 -1.14
N LEU A 72 0.28 8.15 -0.98
CA LEU A 72 -0.33 9.18 -0.11
C LEU A 72 -1.33 10.03 -0.87
N ILE A 73 -1.11 10.23 -2.17
CA ILE A 73 -2.09 10.88 -3.04
C ILE A 73 -3.28 9.92 -3.16
N PRO A 74 -4.47 10.27 -2.64
CA PRO A 74 -5.54 9.30 -2.46
C PRO A 74 -5.98 8.65 -3.77
N ARG A 75 -6.41 7.39 -3.73
CA ARG A 75 -7.09 6.74 -4.87
C ARG A 75 -8.59 6.70 -4.69
N PHE A 76 -9.02 6.42 -3.46
CA PHE A 76 -10.43 6.28 -3.11
C PHE A 76 -11.00 7.53 -2.43
N ARG A 77 -12.33 7.59 -2.37
CA ARG A 77 -13.09 8.66 -1.70
C ARG A 77 -13.52 8.24 -0.29
N GLY A 78 -14.12 9.17 0.46
CA GLY A 78 -14.77 8.87 1.74
C GLY A 78 -13.78 8.61 2.88
N ALA A 79 -13.92 7.46 3.55
CA ALA A 79 -13.10 7.11 4.72
C ALA A 79 -11.58 7.15 4.42
N HIS A 80 -11.19 6.75 3.21
CA HIS A 80 -9.79 6.77 2.78
C HIS A 80 -9.18 8.18 2.80
N ILE A 81 -9.92 9.19 2.31
CA ILE A 81 -9.50 10.60 2.34
C ILE A 81 -9.31 11.06 3.78
N SER A 82 -10.24 10.70 4.66
CA SER A 82 -10.19 11.06 6.07
C SER A 82 -9.00 10.41 6.78
N ALA A 83 -8.70 9.15 6.45
CA ALA A 83 -7.54 8.44 6.97
C ALA A 83 -6.21 9.09 6.51
N ILE A 84 -6.08 9.45 5.23
CA ILE A 84 -4.89 10.13 4.70
C ILE A 84 -4.70 11.48 5.39
N ARG A 85 -5.76 12.29 5.47
CA ARG A 85 -5.71 13.60 6.16
C ARG A 85 -5.23 13.44 7.60
N ASN A 86 -5.81 12.49 8.34
CA ASN A 86 -5.41 12.21 9.71
C ASN A 86 -3.93 11.78 9.83
N LEU A 87 -3.45 10.90 8.94
CA LEU A 87 -2.04 10.49 8.92
C LEU A 87 -1.11 11.69 8.69
N VAL A 88 -1.42 12.54 7.71
CA VAL A 88 -0.62 13.72 7.38
C VAL A 88 -0.61 14.72 8.54
N GLU A 89 -1.78 15.03 9.12
CA GLU A 89 -1.88 15.94 10.26
C GLU A 89 -1.12 15.43 11.49
N ILE A 90 -1.18 14.12 11.78
CA ILE A 90 -0.44 13.53 12.90
C ILE A 90 1.07 13.59 12.61
N GLY A 91 1.49 13.27 11.38
CA GLY A 91 2.89 13.38 10.95
C GLY A 91 3.43 14.79 11.12
N GLU A 92 2.69 15.80 10.67
CA GLU A 92 3.04 17.22 10.81
C GLU A 92 3.13 17.63 12.29
N LYS A 93 2.09 17.37 13.08
CA LYS A 93 2.05 17.71 14.51
C LYS A 93 3.18 17.06 15.30
N ARG A 94 3.58 15.84 14.92
CA ARG A 94 4.67 15.10 15.58
C ARG A 94 6.04 15.34 14.96
N ARG A 95 6.11 16.08 13.85
CA ARG A 95 7.34 16.26 13.04
C ARG A 95 7.97 14.93 12.62
N ILE A 96 7.14 13.92 12.35
CA ILE A 96 7.57 12.63 11.81
C ILE A 96 7.34 12.65 10.31
N PRO A 97 8.39 12.55 9.48
CA PRO A 97 8.24 12.49 8.03
C PRO A 97 7.46 11.26 7.59
N VAL A 98 6.49 11.45 6.71
CA VAL A 98 5.67 10.39 6.11
C VAL A 98 5.88 10.39 4.60
N ALA A 99 6.10 9.21 4.01
CA ALA A 99 6.20 9.04 2.56
C ALA A 99 5.37 7.85 2.08
N GLY A 100 4.78 7.98 0.89
CA GLY A 100 4.13 6.88 0.18
C GLY A 100 5.07 6.29 -0.86
N PHE A 101 5.24 4.97 -0.86
CA PHE A 101 6.05 4.23 -1.83
C PHE A 101 5.13 3.47 -2.79
N VAL A 102 5.15 3.85 -4.08
CA VAL A 102 4.27 3.27 -5.09
C VAL A 102 5.08 2.41 -6.06
N LYS A 103 4.97 1.09 -5.90
CA LYS A 103 5.68 0.05 -6.69
C LYS A 103 5.37 0.11 -8.19
N ARG A 104 4.12 0.41 -8.55
CA ARG A 104 3.61 0.38 -9.92
C ARG A 104 2.76 1.63 -10.15
N PRO A 105 3.40 2.79 -10.38
CA PRO A 105 2.66 4.01 -10.62
C PRO A 105 2.03 3.96 -12.02
N GLU A 106 0.71 3.94 -12.05
CA GLU A 106 -0.11 4.02 -13.27
C GLU A 106 -0.51 5.48 -13.59
N SER A 107 -0.14 6.42 -12.72
CA SER A 107 -0.39 7.85 -12.91
C SER A 107 0.46 8.41 -14.06
N GLY A 108 -0.18 9.16 -14.95
CA GLY A 108 0.50 9.99 -15.94
C GLY A 108 0.45 11.45 -15.51
N TYR A 109 1.25 11.81 -14.51
CA TYR A 109 1.30 13.18 -13.97
C TYR A 109 2.32 14.07 -14.70
N LEU A 110 3.29 13.47 -15.39
CA LEU A 110 4.36 14.21 -16.06
C LEU A 110 4.11 14.33 -17.56
N PHE A 111 3.85 13.20 -18.23
CA PHE A 111 3.93 13.16 -19.70
C PHE A 111 2.63 12.77 -20.38
N ARG A 112 1.52 12.59 -19.65
CA ARG A 112 0.24 12.13 -20.23
C ARG A 112 -0.26 12.96 -21.42
N ASN A 113 0.02 14.26 -21.44
CA ASN A 113 -0.38 15.15 -22.53
C ASN A 113 0.56 15.10 -23.75
N GLN A 114 1.77 14.58 -23.57
CA GLN A 114 2.82 14.51 -24.60
C GLN A 114 2.90 13.10 -25.20
N ASP A 115 2.88 12.08 -24.34
CA ASP A 115 3.06 10.67 -24.69
C ASP A 115 1.98 9.81 -23.99
N PRO A 116 0.70 9.90 -24.41
CA PRO A 116 -0.42 9.23 -23.73
C PRO A 116 -0.35 7.70 -23.74
N GLU A 117 0.44 7.13 -24.66
CA GLU A 117 0.61 5.68 -24.81
C GLU A 117 1.52 5.06 -23.75
N PHE A 118 2.37 5.86 -23.09
CA PHE A 118 3.37 5.38 -22.16
C PHE A 118 3.14 5.91 -20.74
N LEU A 119 3.36 5.05 -19.75
CA LEU A 119 3.38 5.45 -18.34
C LEU A 119 4.59 6.33 -18.06
N ASP A 120 4.45 7.28 -17.13
CA ASP A 120 5.56 8.14 -16.67
C ASP A 120 6.79 7.30 -16.27
N SER A 121 6.56 6.18 -15.56
CA SER A 121 7.61 5.27 -15.12
C SER A 121 8.32 4.58 -16.29
N ALA A 122 7.62 4.26 -17.37
CA ALA A 122 8.23 3.68 -18.57
C ALA A 122 9.16 4.70 -19.25
N ILE A 123 8.68 5.94 -19.45
CA ILE A 123 9.46 7.03 -20.05
C ILE A 123 10.69 7.34 -19.19
N LEU A 124 10.52 7.44 -17.87
CA LEU A 124 11.62 7.74 -16.95
C LEU A 124 12.62 6.60 -16.82
N SER A 125 12.21 5.34 -16.99
CA SER A 125 13.14 4.21 -17.00
C SER A 125 14.17 4.30 -18.12
N ALA A 126 13.86 5.00 -19.23
CA ALA A 126 14.80 5.25 -20.32
C ALA A 126 15.75 6.44 -20.05
N ARG A 127 15.39 7.35 -19.14
CA ARG A 127 16.11 8.61 -18.90
C ARG A 127 16.95 8.62 -17.62
N LEU A 128 16.47 7.99 -16.56
CA LEU A 128 17.11 8.02 -15.24
C LEU A 128 18.13 6.90 -15.07
N ASN A 129 19.24 7.19 -14.40
CA ASN A 129 20.18 6.21 -13.87
C ASN A 129 19.80 5.79 -12.44
N ALA A 130 20.44 4.73 -11.94
CA ALA A 130 20.27 4.31 -10.55
C ALA A 130 20.69 5.43 -9.59
N GLY A 131 19.87 5.69 -8.57
CA GLY A 131 20.05 6.78 -7.61
C GLY A 131 19.45 8.11 -8.06
N GLU A 132 19.08 8.27 -9.33
CA GLU A 132 18.48 9.52 -9.82
C GLU A 132 16.97 9.55 -9.55
N CYS A 133 16.46 10.77 -9.37
CA CYS A 133 15.03 11.03 -9.28
C CYS A 133 14.58 12.17 -10.19
N TYR A 134 13.32 12.12 -10.60
CA TYR A 134 12.69 13.19 -11.36
C TYR A 134 11.16 13.16 -11.15
N PRO A 135 10.51 14.33 -11.02
CA PRO A 135 11.09 15.67 -10.96
C PRO A 135 11.85 15.94 -9.64
N TRP A 136 12.86 16.80 -9.71
CA TRP A 136 13.55 17.33 -8.53
C TRP A 136 13.67 18.87 -8.63
N PRO A 137 13.25 19.64 -7.61
CA PRO A 137 12.58 19.20 -6.37
C PRO A 137 11.24 18.47 -6.66
N PRO A 138 10.70 17.70 -5.70
CA PRO A 138 9.44 16.97 -5.89
C PRO A 138 8.33 17.91 -6.38
N LYS A 139 7.60 17.48 -7.41
CA LYS A 139 6.55 18.32 -8.01
C LYS A 139 5.31 18.33 -7.14
N LYS A 140 4.78 19.52 -6.89
CA LYS A 140 3.54 19.73 -6.15
C LYS A 140 2.31 19.35 -6.96
N ILE A 141 1.30 18.83 -6.28
CA ILE A 141 -0.01 18.50 -6.83
C ILE A 141 -1.08 18.80 -5.78
N LEU A 142 -2.08 19.60 -6.16
CA LEU A 142 -3.27 19.79 -5.35
C LEU A 142 -4.24 18.63 -5.62
N ASP A 143 -4.56 17.85 -4.59
CA ASP A 143 -5.60 16.84 -4.69
C ASP A 143 -6.95 17.45 -4.30
N GLU A 144 -7.81 17.69 -5.29
CA GLU A 144 -9.13 18.33 -5.10
C GLU A 144 -10.05 17.55 -4.15
N ARG A 145 -9.83 16.24 -4.00
CA ARG A 145 -10.67 15.36 -3.16
C ARG A 145 -10.38 15.57 -1.68
N THR A 146 -9.12 15.75 -1.33
CA THR A 146 -8.67 16.06 0.03
C THR A 146 -8.65 17.56 0.34
N GLY A 147 -8.51 18.40 -0.69
CA GLY A 147 -8.15 19.81 -0.55
C GLY A 147 -6.71 20.01 -0.06
N MET A 148 -5.87 18.98 -0.14
CA MET A 148 -4.50 19.00 0.36
C MET A 148 -3.50 19.04 -0.80
N GLU A 149 -2.40 19.74 -0.59
CA GLU A 149 -1.25 19.69 -1.48
C GLU A 149 -0.36 18.50 -1.07
N PHE A 150 0.08 17.74 -2.08
CA PHE A 150 1.08 16.70 -1.97
C PHE A 150 2.24 17.03 -2.89
N GLN A 151 3.35 16.36 -2.71
CA GLN A 151 4.52 16.43 -3.58
C GLN A 151 4.84 15.02 -4.06
N TYR A 152 5.37 14.88 -5.27
CA TYR A 152 5.79 13.57 -5.77
C TYR A 152 7.05 13.65 -6.60
N THR A 153 7.82 12.57 -6.57
CA THR A 153 8.93 12.32 -7.48
C THR A 153 8.95 10.86 -7.90
N TYR A 154 9.72 10.52 -8.92
CA TYR A 154 10.01 9.14 -9.27
C TYR A 154 11.48 8.85 -8.99
N LEU A 155 11.76 7.77 -8.26
CA LEU A 155 13.09 7.33 -7.88
C LEU A 155 13.47 6.07 -8.66
N LYS A 156 14.58 6.12 -9.41
CA LYS A 156 15.18 4.95 -10.04
C LYS A 156 16.20 4.34 -9.08
N THR A 157 15.89 3.19 -8.51
CA THR A 157 16.69 2.62 -7.42
C THR A 157 17.78 1.64 -7.88
N THR A 158 17.69 1.13 -9.11
CA THR A 158 18.61 0.12 -9.65
C THR A 158 18.89 0.39 -11.13
N SER A 159 20.03 -0.10 -11.62
CA SER A 159 20.43 0.01 -13.02
C SER A 159 19.67 -0.97 -13.94
N ASP A 160 18.99 -1.97 -13.38
CA ASP A 160 18.14 -2.87 -14.16
C ASP A 160 16.98 -2.09 -14.80
N ARG A 161 16.95 -2.06 -16.13
CA ARG A 161 15.93 -1.34 -16.92
C ARG A 161 14.54 -1.98 -16.83
N ARG A 162 14.45 -3.26 -16.44
CA ARG A 162 13.18 -3.99 -16.24
C ARG A 162 12.46 -3.53 -14.98
N ILE A 163 13.20 -3.01 -13.99
CA ILE A 163 12.63 -2.46 -12.76
C ILE A 163 12.37 -0.98 -13.00
N LEU A 164 11.12 -0.60 -13.22
CA LEU A 164 10.75 0.79 -13.48
C LEU A 164 10.95 1.69 -12.25
N PRO A 165 11.18 3.00 -12.41
CA PRO A 165 11.18 3.96 -11.31
C PRO A 165 9.92 3.88 -10.44
N PHE A 166 10.12 3.99 -9.14
CA PHE A 166 9.04 4.01 -8.14
C PHE A 166 8.57 5.43 -7.91
N ARG A 167 7.26 5.65 -7.80
CA ARG A 167 6.74 6.97 -7.41
C ARG A 167 6.78 7.09 -5.89
N ILE A 168 7.34 8.18 -5.40
CA ILE A 168 7.39 8.53 -3.99
C ILE A 168 6.50 9.75 -3.79
N ASP A 169 5.52 9.62 -2.90
CA ASP A 169 4.60 10.68 -2.52
C ASP A 169 5.02 11.27 -1.17
N PHE A 170 4.95 12.58 -1.03
CA PHE A 170 5.23 13.32 0.21
C PHE A 170 4.07 14.28 0.53
N PRO A 171 3.78 14.52 1.81
CA PRO A 171 2.92 15.63 2.21
C PRO A 171 3.64 16.98 2.02
N ASN A 172 2.86 18.07 1.88
CA ASN A 172 3.43 19.40 1.63
C ASN A 172 4.18 20.03 2.83
N TYR A 173 4.04 19.48 4.05
CA TYR A 173 4.77 20.00 5.21
C TYR A 173 6.26 19.63 5.19
N LEU A 174 6.68 18.70 4.33
CA LEU A 174 8.08 18.33 4.18
C LEU A 174 8.80 19.28 3.23
N ASP A 175 9.98 19.76 3.66
CA ASP A 175 10.91 20.48 2.80
C ASP A 175 11.73 19.54 1.91
N ASP A 176 12.42 20.12 0.93
CA ASP A 176 13.21 19.38 -0.06
C ASP A 176 14.31 18.54 0.61
N GLU A 177 14.93 19.02 1.69
CA GLU A 177 15.96 18.29 2.43
C GLU A 177 15.39 17.07 3.18
N SER A 178 14.21 17.19 3.79
CA SER A 178 13.52 16.06 4.41
C SER A 178 13.12 15.02 3.37
N CYS A 179 12.63 15.46 2.20
CA CYS A 179 12.32 14.58 1.08
C CYS A 179 13.59 13.85 0.60
N LYS A 180 14.70 14.58 0.45
CA LYS A 180 15.99 14.03 0.00
C LYS A 180 16.50 12.95 0.96
N ARG A 181 16.48 13.22 2.27
CA ARG A 181 16.89 12.25 3.30
C ARG A 181 16.09 10.95 3.24
N ILE A 182 14.78 11.04 2.98
CA ILE A 182 13.93 9.84 2.81
C ILE A 182 14.36 9.05 1.58
N LEU A 183 14.60 9.71 0.44
CA LEU A 183 15.05 9.06 -0.79
C LEU A 183 16.42 8.39 -0.61
N GLU A 184 17.37 9.09 0.00
CA GLU A 184 18.70 8.55 0.32
C GLU A 184 18.61 7.34 1.24
N HIS A 185 17.75 7.40 2.26
CA HIS A 185 17.49 6.24 3.12
C HIS A 185 16.90 5.07 2.35
N MET A 186 15.90 5.30 1.50
CA MET A 186 15.31 4.25 0.63
C MET A 186 16.36 3.61 -0.28
N LEU A 187 17.24 4.39 -0.90
CA LEU A 187 18.34 3.89 -1.72
C LEU A 187 19.31 3.04 -0.89
N ALA A 188 19.69 3.50 0.30
CA ALA A 188 20.62 2.79 1.18
C ALA A 188 20.10 1.41 1.62
N ILE A 189 18.79 1.25 1.77
CA ILE A 189 18.16 -0.02 2.17
C ILE A 189 17.57 -0.80 0.99
N THR A 190 17.80 -0.37 -0.26
CA THR A 190 17.25 -1.05 -1.44
C THR A 190 17.93 -2.39 -1.67
N ASP A 191 17.13 -3.44 -1.91
CA ASP A 191 17.64 -4.70 -2.42
C ASP A 191 18.14 -4.53 -3.87
N PRO A 192 19.41 -4.81 -4.20
CA PRO A 192 19.98 -4.53 -5.51
C PRO A 192 19.37 -5.39 -6.64
N LEU A 193 18.81 -6.56 -6.31
CA LEU A 193 18.21 -7.47 -7.28
C LEU A 193 16.74 -7.13 -7.55
N LYS A 194 16.00 -6.73 -6.52
CA LYS A 194 14.57 -6.41 -6.64
C LYS A 194 14.29 -4.93 -6.83
N GLY A 195 15.23 -4.05 -6.50
CA GLY A 195 15.10 -2.59 -6.56
C GLY A 195 14.16 -2.01 -5.50
N VAL A 196 13.59 -2.81 -4.60
CA VAL A 196 12.63 -2.35 -3.59
C VAL A 196 13.35 -2.21 -2.23
N PRO A 197 13.07 -1.15 -1.45
CA PRO A 197 13.56 -1.02 -0.08
C PRO A 197 13.25 -2.26 0.78
N ALA A 198 14.24 -2.75 1.52
CA ALA A 198 14.15 -3.99 2.31
C ALA A 198 12.99 -3.96 3.32
N ILE A 199 12.70 -2.82 3.93
CA ILE A 199 11.59 -2.66 4.88
C ILE A 199 10.21 -2.84 4.21
N ILE A 200 10.08 -2.39 2.96
CA ILE A 200 8.87 -2.54 2.15
C ILE A 200 8.72 -3.99 1.70
N MET A 201 9.83 -4.64 1.34
CA MET A 201 9.82 -6.08 1.04
C MET A 201 9.44 -6.91 2.25
N MET A 202 9.97 -6.59 3.43
CA MET A 202 9.66 -7.31 4.66
C MET A 202 8.16 -7.18 5.00
N ALA A 203 7.62 -5.98 4.94
CA ALA A 203 6.18 -5.77 5.13
C ALA A 203 5.34 -6.56 4.11
N ASP A 204 5.73 -6.57 2.83
CA ASP A 204 5.05 -7.29 1.74
C ASP A 204 5.10 -8.82 1.92
N GLU A 205 6.23 -9.39 2.34
CA GLU A 205 6.36 -10.82 2.60
C GLU A 205 5.57 -11.27 3.82
N GLU A 206 5.54 -10.48 4.89
CA GLU A 206 4.85 -10.82 6.15
C GLU A 206 3.31 -10.80 6.01
N VAL A 207 2.77 -10.06 5.04
CA VAL A 207 1.32 -10.05 4.75
C VAL A 207 0.90 -11.06 3.70
N LYS A 208 1.85 -11.71 3.01
CA LYS A 208 1.53 -12.76 2.03
C LYS A 208 1.02 -14.01 2.76
N LEU A 209 -0.29 -14.15 2.79
CA LEU A 209 -0.93 -15.39 3.20
C LEU A 209 -0.59 -16.48 2.17
N SER A 210 0.08 -17.55 2.62
CA SER A 210 0.35 -18.69 1.75
C SER A 210 -0.96 -19.33 1.27
N LYS A 211 -0.98 -19.86 0.04
CA LYS A 211 -2.13 -20.62 -0.49
C LYS A 211 -2.57 -21.74 0.45
N LYS A 212 -1.60 -22.37 1.13
CA LYS A 212 -1.85 -23.40 2.14
C LYS A 212 -2.63 -22.83 3.34
N LEU A 213 -2.17 -21.73 3.93
CA LEU A 213 -2.84 -21.09 5.06
C LEU A 213 -4.26 -20.65 4.70
N MET A 214 -4.47 -20.09 3.51
CA MET A 214 -5.82 -19.72 3.05
C MET A 214 -6.75 -20.94 2.94
N ARG A 215 -6.24 -22.05 2.41
CA ARG A 215 -7.01 -23.30 2.31
C ARG A 215 -7.32 -23.88 3.70
N ASP A 216 -6.37 -23.84 4.62
CA ASP A 216 -6.54 -24.37 5.97
C ASP A 216 -7.56 -23.52 6.76
N LEU A 217 -7.47 -22.19 6.68
CA LEU A 217 -8.47 -21.27 7.25
C LEU A 217 -9.86 -21.45 6.65
N TYR A 218 -9.93 -21.68 5.33
CA TYR A 218 -11.17 -21.98 4.65
C TYR A 218 -11.79 -23.29 5.17
N ALA A 219 -10.98 -24.36 5.29
CA ALA A 219 -11.44 -25.65 5.80
C ALA A 219 -11.97 -25.55 7.24
N GLU A 220 -11.28 -24.80 8.11
CA GLU A 220 -11.73 -24.55 9.49
C GLU A 220 -13.05 -23.77 9.54
N CYS A 221 -13.19 -22.70 8.74
CA CYS A 221 -14.43 -21.93 8.65
C CYS A 221 -15.60 -22.80 8.18
N VAL A 222 -15.40 -23.62 7.14
CA VAL A 222 -16.40 -24.55 6.61
C VAL A 222 -16.77 -25.60 7.66
N ALA A 223 -15.80 -26.21 8.33
CA ALA A 223 -16.04 -27.21 9.38
C ALA A 223 -16.85 -26.61 10.56
N SER A 224 -16.49 -25.40 11.01
CA SER A 224 -17.21 -24.67 12.07
C SER A 224 -18.63 -24.26 11.65
N LEU A 225 -18.88 -24.01 10.37
CA LEU A 225 -20.23 -23.76 9.85
C LEU A 225 -21.03 -25.05 9.76
N MET A 226 -20.45 -26.11 9.19
CA MET A 226 -21.08 -27.43 9.06
C MET A 226 -21.48 -28.01 10.42
N SER A 227 -20.68 -27.80 11.48
CA SER A 227 -21.03 -28.23 12.83
C SER A 227 -22.27 -27.55 13.41
N LYS A 228 -22.74 -26.44 12.82
CA LYS A 228 -23.95 -25.70 13.26
C LYS A 228 -25.22 -26.12 12.50
N TYR A 229 -25.10 -26.94 11.46
CA TYR A 229 -26.22 -27.36 10.63
C TYR A 229 -26.32 -28.90 10.56
N PRO A 230 -27.53 -29.46 10.42
CA PRO A 230 -27.69 -30.89 10.18
C PRO A 230 -26.95 -31.34 8.91
N GLU A 231 -26.42 -32.56 8.92
CA GLU A 231 -25.61 -33.13 7.83
C GLU A 231 -26.30 -33.03 6.45
N LYS A 232 -27.62 -33.21 6.42
CA LYS A 232 -28.44 -33.09 5.20
C LYS A 232 -28.39 -31.70 4.54
N SER A 233 -27.98 -30.67 5.27
CA SER A 233 -27.86 -29.29 4.79
C SER A 233 -26.45 -28.93 4.31
N TRP A 234 -25.46 -29.80 4.53
CA TRP A 234 -24.06 -29.51 4.20
C TRP A 234 -23.83 -29.31 2.70
N GLY A 235 -24.57 -30.01 1.83
CA GLY A 235 -24.49 -29.85 0.38
C GLY A 235 -24.76 -28.41 -0.08
N VAL A 236 -25.68 -27.70 0.58
CA VAL A 236 -26.04 -26.30 0.29
C VAL A 236 -24.98 -25.32 0.80
N VAL A 237 -24.34 -25.64 1.93
CA VAL A 237 -23.22 -24.85 2.48
C VAL A 237 -22.00 -24.96 1.56
N MET A 238 -21.69 -26.16 1.10
CA MET A 238 -20.56 -26.45 0.21
C MET A 238 -20.73 -25.80 -1.17
N THR A 239 -21.93 -25.78 -1.76
CA THR A 239 -22.16 -25.15 -3.09
C THR A 239 -22.04 -23.63 -3.08
N ARG A 240 -22.27 -22.96 -1.94
CA ARG A 240 -22.12 -21.49 -1.84
C ARG A 240 -20.67 -21.02 -1.67
N TRP A 241 -19.77 -21.92 -1.28
CA TRP A 241 -18.39 -21.57 -0.92
C TRP A 241 -17.35 -22.30 -1.78
N GLY A 242 -17.73 -23.38 -2.46
CA GLY A 242 -16.86 -24.33 -3.16
C GLY A 242 -16.28 -23.90 -4.51
N GLU A 243 -15.76 -22.69 -4.66
CA GLU A 243 -15.00 -22.31 -5.87
C GLU A 243 -13.46 -22.42 -5.73
N PHE A 244 -12.93 -22.87 -4.59
CA PHE A 244 -11.47 -22.98 -4.37
C PHE A 244 -10.87 -24.40 -4.49
N TRP A 245 -11.65 -25.38 -4.97
CA TRP A 245 -11.18 -26.77 -5.15
C TRP A 245 -10.72 -27.11 -6.59
N LEU A 246 -10.45 -26.10 -7.42
CA LEU A 246 -9.75 -26.25 -8.71
C LEU A 246 -8.53 -25.33 -8.79
#